data_AF-A0A4Q3WW09-F1
#
_entry.id   AF-A0A4Q3WW09-F1
#
_cell.length_a   1.000
_cell.length_b   1.000
_cell.length_c   1.000
_cell.angle_alpha   90.00
_cell.angle_beta   90.00
_cell.angle_gamma   90.00
#
_symmetry.space_group_name_H-M   'P 1'
#
loop_
_entity.id
_entity.type
_entity.pdbx_description
1 polymer ?
#
loop_
_entity_poly.entity_id
_entity_poly.type
_entity_poly.pdbx_seq_one_letter_code
_entity_poly.pdbx_strand_id
1 'polypeptide(L)'
;MSPQELDLEWHRVALQDNVKHPPFAGVERAQLDATRLPDEAKDFLENGLPEKTFLYTLDLIPPLNRVYEVFARNEWNDSTKVAVEPYFVLGADGGGNAICIHEVDGDIWLLDHEDFFQSREFINSSLKQFLEFLLLLLKGWVGELRFADLLEPMKAIDSKAMQPEHTWLQVLLEEIEEEKE
;
A
#
# COMPACT_ATOMS: atom_id res chain seq x y z
N MET A 1 -4.39 3.34 14.66
CA MET A 1 -4.84 2.00 15.09
C MET A 1 -3.63 1.08 15.25
N SER A 2 -3.69 0.09 16.14
CA SER A 2 -2.73 -1.03 16.16
C SER A 2 -3.00 -1.98 14.99
N PRO A 3 -2.06 -2.88 14.63
CA PRO A 3 -2.31 -3.90 13.60
C PRO A 3 -3.57 -4.73 13.88
N GLN A 4 -3.81 -5.13 15.13
CA GLN A 4 -4.97 -5.94 15.50
C GLN A 4 -6.28 -5.15 15.44
N GLU A 5 -6.26 -3.87 15.83
CA GLU A 5 -7.44 -2.99 15.69
C GLU A 5 -7.79 -2.78 14.21
N LEU A 6 -6.78 -2.59 13.36
CA LEU A 6 -6.96 -2.41 11.93
C LEU A 6 -7.52 -3.67 11.28
N ASP A 7 -6.96 -4.83 11.59
CA ASP A 7 -7.42 -6.12 11.09
C ASP A 7 -8.88 -6.41 11.46
N LEU A 8 -9.24 -6.17 12.73
CA LEU A 8 -10.61 -6.34 13.21
C LEU A 8 -11.60 -5.43 12.49
N GLU A 9 -11.25 -4.15 12.35
CA GLU A 9 -12.12 -3.17 11.68
C GLU A 9 -12.23 -3.44 10.18
N TRP A 10 -11.13 -3.85 9.54
CA TRP A 10 -11.13 -4.26 8.14
C TRP A 10 -12.07 -5.44 7.90
N HIS A 11 -11.93 -6.51 8.69
CA HIS A 11 -12.81 -7.68 8.62
C HIS A 11 -14.28 -7.29 8.85
N ARG A 12 -14.56 -6.40 9.80
CA ARG A 12 -15.93 -5.93 10.10
C ARG A 12 -16.56 -5.24 8.89
N VAL A 13 -15.83 -4.36 8.21
CA VAL A 13 -16.32 -3.63 7.04
C VAL A 13 -16.48 -4.58 5.86
N ALA A 14 -15.50 -5.43 5.61
CA ALA A 14 -15.46 -6.24 4.40
C ALA A 14 -16.46 -7.41 4.39
N LEU A 15 -16.89 -7.88 5.57
CA LEU A 15 -18.02 -8.83 5.68
C LEU A 15 -19.32 -8.31 5.06
N GLN A 16 -19.47 -6.98 4.90
CA GLN A 16 -20.66 -6.38 4.30
C GLN A 16 -20.68 -6.53 2.77
N ASP A 17 -19.53 -6.70 2.14
CA ASP A 17 -19.38 -6.85 0.69
C ASP A 17 -19.33 -8.33 0.25
N ASN A 18 -19.54 -9.26 1.20
CA ASN A 18 -19.47 -10.71 0.96
C ASN A 18 -18.12 -11.18 0.36
N VAL A 19 -17.07 -10.36 0.52
CA VAL A 19 -15.72 -10.67 0.08
C VAL A 19 -15.11 -11.66 1.07
N LYS A 20 -14.66 -12.82 0.57
CA LYS A 20 -13.89 -13.75 1.39
C LYS A 20 -12.51 -13.15 1.63
N HIS A 21 -12.18 -12.91 2.89
CA HIS A 21 -10.84 -12.50 3.27
C HIS A 21 -10.00 -13.72 3.61
N PRO A 22 -8.95 -14.00 2.83
CA PRO A 22 -7.91 -14.91 3.29
C PRO A 22 -7.23 -14.30 4.53
N PRO A 23 -6.76 -15.13 5.48
CA PRO A 23 -6.03 -14.65 6.63
C PRO A 23 -4.77 -13.91 6.17
N PHE A 24 -4.45 -12.81 6.86
CA PHE A 24 -3.28 -11.99 6.60
C PHE A 24 -2.02 -12.87 6.72
N ALA A 25 -1.22 -12.96 5.65
CA ALA A 25 0.06 -13.66 5.68
C ALA A 25 1.16 -12.67 6.07
N GLY A 26 1.72 -12.84 7.27
CA GLY A 26 2.81 -12.02 7.78
C GLY A 26 4.19 -12.38 7.22
N VAL A 27 5.11 -11.43 7.28
CA VAL A 27 6.55 -11.66 7.06
C VAL A 27 7.18 -12.14 8.36
N GLU A 28 8.06 -13.15 8.29
CA GLU A 28 8.79 -13.61 9.47
C GLU A 28 9.61 -12.48 10.11
N ARG A 29 9.52 -12.34 11.43
CA ARG A 29 10.23 -11.28 12.16
C ARG A 29 11.73 -11.28 11.91
N ALA A 30 12.34 -12.46 11.80
CA ALA A 30 13.78 -12.57 11.52
C ALA A 30 14.18 -11.92 10.18
N GLN A 31 13.31 -11.98 9.17
CA GLN A 31 13.54 -11.30 7.90
C GLN A 31 13.40 -9.78 8.07
N LEU A 32 12.37 -9.33 8.80
CA LEU A 32 12.14 -7.92 9.06
C LEU A 32 13.29 -7.28 9.85
N ASP A 33 13.82 -7.98 10.86
CA ASP A 33 14.95 -7.52 11.68
C ASP A 33 16.25 -7.35 10.87
N ALA A 34 16.37 -8.01 9.71
CA ALA A 34 17.50 -7.82 8.78
C ALA A 34 17.39 -6.54 7.93
N THR A 35 16.25 -5.84 7.98
CA THR A 35 15.99 -4.60 7.25
C THR A 35 16.12 -3.37 8.17
N ARG A 36 16.30 -2.19 7.55
CA ARG A 36 16.25 -0.90 8.26
C ARG A 36 14.84 -0.30 8.36
N LEU A 37 13.79 -1.08 8.07
CA LEU A 37 12.41 -0.62 8.19
C LEU A 37 12.11 -0.08 9.59
N PRO A 38 11.26 0.96 9.71
CA PRO A 38 10.77 1.41 11.01
C PRO A 38 10.03 0.29 11.75
N ASP A 39 10.15 0.27 13.08
CA ASP A 39 9.52 -0.77 13.91
C ASP A 39 8.00 -0.83 13.71
N GLU A 40 7.33 0.31 13.56
CA GLU A 40 5.90 0.35 13.24
C GLU A 40 5.58 -0.41 11.95
N ALA A 41 6.36 -0.20 10.89
CA ALA A 41 6.16 -0.92 9.62
C ALA A 41 6.41 -2.43 9.77
N LYS A 42 7.42 -2.82 10.56
CA LYS A 42 7.70 -4.24 10.85
C LYS A 42 6.54 -4.89 11.58
N ASP A 43 5.96 -4.22 12.56
CA ASP A 43 4.83 -4.75 13.32
C ASP A 43 3.60 -4.98 12.42
N PHE A 44 3.31 -4.07 11.48
CA PHE A 44 2.24 -4.30 10.50
C PHE A 44 2.59 -5.46 9.54
N LEU A 45 3.80 -5.51 9.00
CA LEU A 45 4.22 -6.58 8.08
C LEU A 45 4.23 -7.97 8.74
N GLU A 46 4.58 -8.05 10.03
CA GLU A 46 4.57 -9.30 10.80
C GLU A 46 3.14 -9.82 11.03
N ASN A 47 2.17 -8.92 11.20
CA ASN A 47 0.75 -9.28 11.31
C ASN A 47 0.09 -9.47 9.94
N GLY A 48 0.80 -9.16 8.85
CA GLY A 48 0.39 -9.31 7.45
C GLY A 48 -0.39 -8.12 6.91
N LEU A 49 -0.74 -8.22 5.62
CA LEU A 49 -1.48 -7.21 4.86
C LEU A 49 -2.75 -7.83 4.26
N PRO A 50 -3.78 -7.02 3.94
CA PRO A 50 -4.95 -7.52 3.23
C PRO A 50 -4.57 -7.88 1.79
N GLU A 51 -4.65 -9.16 1.39
CA GLU A 51 -4.24 -9.68 0.06
C GLU A 51 -4.75 -8.82 -1.11
N LYS A 52 -6.03 -8.47 -1.04
CA LYS A 52 -6.68 -7.64 -2.04
C LYS A 52 -7.47 -6.53 -1.39
N THR A 53 -7.27 -5.32 -1.88
CA THR A 53 -8.19 -4.21 -1.72
C THR A 53 -8.98 -4.03 -3.01
N PHE A 54 -10.02 -3.21 -3.00
CA PHE A 54 -10.81 -2.98 -4.22
C PHE A 54 -10.01 -2.28 -5.33
N LEU A 55 -8.84 -1.72 -5.01
CA LEU A 55 -8.00 -0.91 -5.92
C LEU A 55 -6.64 -1.55 -6.19
N TYR A 56 -6.09 -2.19 -5.16
CA TYR A 56 -4.72 -2.68 -5.17
C TYR A 56 -4.69 -4.14 -4.81
N THR A 57 -3.77 -4.85 -5.44
CA THR A 57 -3.42 -6.19 -5.01
C THR A 57 -2.21 -6.05 -4.10
N LEU A 58 -2.44 -6.11 -2.78
CA LEU A 58 -1.38 -6.13 -1.78
C LEU A 58 -1.00 -7.57 -1.48
N ASP A 59 -0.58 -8.26 -2.54
CA ASP A 59 -0.06 -9.62 -2.47
C ASP A 59 1.36 -9.55 -1.91
N LEU A 60 1.47 -9.33 -0.62
CA LEU A 60 2.68 -9.64 0.10
C LEU A 60 2.88 -11.15 -0.04
N ILE A 61 3.83 -11.55 -0.89
CA ILE A 61 4.24 -12.94 -1.04
C ILE A 61 5.53 -13.09 -0.24
N PRO A 62 5.50 -13.60 1.00
CA PRO A 62 6.72 -13.91 1.73
C PRO A 62 7.66 -14.76 0.87
N PRO A 63 8.96 -14.44 0.81
CA PRO A 63 9.66 -13.43 1.62
C PRO A 63 9.40 -11.97 1.16
N LEU A 64 9.58 -10.99 2.05
CA LEU A 64 9.60 -9.56 1.66
C LEU A 64 10.72 -9.27 0.64
N ASN A 65 10.35 -9.08 -0.62
CA ASN A 65 11.29 -8.95 -1.74
C ASN A 65 11.50 -7.48 -2.14
N ARG A 66 12.68 -7.18 -2.69
CA ARG A 66 12.99 -5.90 -3.35
C ARG A 66 12.37 -5.84 -4.74
N VAL A 67 12.17 -4.63 -5.25
CA VAL A 67 11.64 -4.40 -6.61
C VAL A 67 12.43 -5.18 -7.67
N TYR A 68 13.76 -5.14 -7.62
CA TYR A 68 14.62 -5.82 -8.61
C TYR A 68 14.61 -7.36 -8.51
N GLU A 69 14.07 -7.91 -7.43
CA GLU A 69 13.93 -9.37 -7.23
C GLU A 69 12.61 -9.88 -7.81
N VAL A 70 11.58 -9.05 -7.79
CA VAL A 70 10.22 -9.35 -8.28
C VAL A 70 10.09 -9.02 -9.77
N PHE A 71 10.56 -7.83 -10.17
CA PHE A 71 10.37 -7.31 -11.52
C PHE A 71 11.66 -7.40 -12.36
N ALA A 72 11.50 -7.75 -13.65
CA ALA A 72 12.55 -7.72 -14.68
C ALA A 72 13.89 -8.37 -14.25
N ARG A 73 13.81 -9.56 -13.64
CA ARG A 73 14.97 -10.30 -13.13
C ARG A 73 15.99 -10.51 -14.27
N ASN A 74 17.18 -9.90 -14.14
CA ASN A 74 18.32 -9.88 -15.08
C ASN A 74 18.35 -8.74 -16.13
N GLU A 75 17.43 -7.78 -16.09
CA GLU A 75 17.41 -6.65 -17.04
C GLU A 75 17.94 -5.34 -16.43
N TRP A 76 18.30 -5.39 -15.14
CA TRP A 76 18.79 -4.23 -14.40
C TRP A 76 20.24 -3.92 -14.76
N ASN A 77 20.50 -2.68 -15.15
CA ASN A 77 21.84 -2.13 -15.10
C ASN A 77 22.14 -1.60 -13.67
N ASP A 78 23.41 -1.37 -13.37
CA ASP A 78 23.83 -0.96 -12.02
C ASP A 78 23.11 0.32 -11.55
N SER A 79 22.90 1.28 -12.45
CA SER A 79 22.26 2.55 -12.09
C SER A 79 20.77 2.42 -11.78
N THR A 80 20.00 1.66 -12.56
CA THR A 80 18.58 1.45 -12.27
C THR A 80 18.40 0.56 -11.04
N LYS A 81 19.28 -0.41 -10.82
CA LYS A 81 19.26 -1.24 -9.61
C LYS A 81 19.45 -0.40 -8.34
N VAL A 82 20.43 0.51 -8.33
CA VAL A 82 20.68 1.40 -7.18
C VAL A 82 19.47 2.28 -6.86
N ALA A 83 18.73 2.74 -7.88
CA ALA A 83 17.56 3.58 -7.68
C ALA A 83 16.42 2.83 -6.96
N VAL A 84 16.23 1.54 -7.25
CA VAL A 84 15.15 0.72 -6.69
C VAL A 84 15.58 -0.13 -5.48
N GLU A 85 16.88 -0.24 -5.21
CA GLU A 85 17.44 -1.00 -4.09
C GLU A 85 16.78 -0.69 -2.74
N PRO A 86 16.45 0.57 -2.39
CA PRO A 86 15.83 0.88 -1.11
C PRO A 86 14.37 0.43 -0.97
N TYR A 87 13.73 -0.09 -2.02
CA TYR A 87 12.29 -0.34 -2.04
C TYR A 87 11.97 -1.83 -1.90
N PHE A 88 11.09 -2.16 -0.95
CA PHE A 88 10.47 -3.48 -0.84
C PHE A 88 9.06 -3.46 -1.42
N VAL A 89 8.70 -4.50 -2.16
CA VAL A 89 7.38 -4.63 -2.79
C VAL A 89 6.35 -5.06 -1.75
N LEU A 90 5.25 -4.33 -1.69
CA LEU A 90 4.05 -4.67 -0.91
C LEU A 90 2.92 -5.22 -1.79
N GLY A 91 2.89 -4.81 -3.07
CA GLY A 91 1.83 -5.16 -4.00
C GLY A 91 1.97 -4.46 -5.35
N ALA A 92 0.87 -4.44 -6.11
CA ALA A 92 0.77 -3.76 -7.40
C ALA A 92 -0.63 -3.15 -7.64
N ASP A 93 -0.70 -2.16 -8.52
CA ASP A 93 -1.92 -1.43 -8.89
C ASP A 93 -2.77 -2.10 -9.98
N GLY A 94 -2.47 -3.35 -10.35
CA GLY A 94 -3.15 -4.05 -11.44
C GLY A 94 -2.66 -3.66 -12.84
N GLY A 95 -2.08 -2.47 -13.01
CA GLY A 95 -1.35 -2.02 -14.20
C GLY A 95 0.10 -2.54 -14.26
N GLY A 96 0.58 -3.11 -13.16
CA GLY A 96 1.95 -3.64 -13.04
C GLY A 96 2.91 -2.69 -12.33
N ASN A 97 2.45 -1.50 -11.92
CA ASN A 97 3.26 -0.59 -11.12
C ASN A 97 3.39 -1.13 -9.71
N ALA A 98 4.58 -1.01 -9.14
CA ALA A 98 4.88 -1.59 -7.84
C ALA A 98 4.47 -0.64 -6.72
N ILE A 99 3.66 -1.12 -5.78
CA ILE A 99 3.40 -0.44 -4.51
C ILE A 99 4.48 -0.90 -3.54
N CYS A 100 5.28 0.04 -3.05
CA CYS A 100 6.50 -0.25 -2.31
C CYS A 100 6.60 0.52 -1.01
N ILE A 101 7.33 -0.04 -0.06
CA ILE A 101 7.80 0.66 1.14
C ILE A 101 9.28 1.02 1.00
N HIS A 102 9.62 2.27 1.27
CA HIS A 102 11.01 2.73 1.34
C HIS A 102 11.65 2.24 2.64
N GLU A 103 12.77 1.55 2.53
CA GLU A 103 13.39 0.84 3.66
C GLU A 103 13.73 1.76 4.84
N VAL A 104 14.21 2.98 4.59
CA VAL A 104 14.72 3.84 5.68
C VAL A 104 13.61 4.64 6.34
N ASP A 105 12.73 5.24 5.53
CA ASP A 105 11.75 6.20 6.05
C ASP A 105 10.39 5.55 6.31
N GLY A 106 10.12 4.38 5.72
CA GLY A 106 8.82 3.72 5.81
C GLY A 106 7.73 4.33 4.92
N ASP A 107 8.07 5.36 4.14
CA ASP A 107 7.18 5.97 3.14
C ASP A 107 6.71 4.92 2.12
N ILE A 108 5.44 5.02 1.71
CA ILE A 108 4.82 4.22 0.67
C ILE A 108 4.87 4.97 -0.65
N TRP A 109 5.31 4.26 -1.70
CA TRP A 109 5.51 4.80 -3.04
C TRP A 109 4.90 3.89 -4.09
N LEU A 110 4.35 4.49 -5.15
CA LEU A 110 4.05 3.81 -6.40
C LEU A 110 5.23 4.01 -7.35
N LEU A 111 5.78 2.94 -7.91
CA LEU A 111 6.88 3.01 -8.88
C LEU A 111 6.38 2.54 -10.25
N ASP A 112 6.58 3.38 -11.26
CA ASP A 112 6.09 3.16 -12.62
C ASP A 112 6.92 2.10 -13.35
N HIS A 113 6.29 1.00 -13.76
CA HIS A 113 7.01 -0.05 -14.45
C HIS A 113 7.36 0.28 -15.92
N GLU A 114 6.66 1.23 -16.55
CA GLU A 114 6.86 1.58 -17.96
C GLU A 114 8.21 2.27 -18.22
N ASP A 115 8.74 2.99 -17.22
CA ASP A 115 10.02 3.70 -17.31
C ASP A 115 11.17 3.04 -16.55
N PHE A 116 11.02 1.74 -16.26
CA PHE A 116 11.93 0.96 -15.43
C PHE A 116 12.04 1.50 -13.99
N PHE A 117 10.90 1.90 -13.42
CA PHE A 117 10.76 2.30 -12.02
C PHE A 117 11.57 3.54 -11.66
N GLN A 118 11.78 4.44 -12.64
CA GLN A 118 12.45 5.72 -12.44
C GLN A 118 11.47 6.77 -11.94
N SER A 119 10.24 6.76 -12.46
CA SER A 119 9.15 7.59 -11.96
C SER A 119 8.57 6.97 -10.71
N ARG A 120 8.33 7.83 -9.72
CA ARG A 120 7.76 7.44 -8.44
C ARG A 120 6.76 8.48 -7.97
N GLU A 121 5.65 7.99 -7.46
CA GLU A 121 4.62 8.80 -6.84
C GLU A 121 4.53 8.46 -5.35
N PHE A 122 4.51 9.49 -4.52
CA PHE A 122 4.37 9.32 -3.08
C PHE A 122 2.89 9.01 -2.75
N ILE A 123 2.67 7.95 -1.99
CA ILE A 123 1.33 7.53 -1.55
C ILE A 123 1.07 7.99 -0.11
N ASN A 124 1.87 7.51 0.85
CA ASN A 124 1.68 7.77 2.28
C ASN A 124 3.00 7.77 3.04
N SER A 125 3.03 8.41 4.21
CA SER A 125 4.23 8.59 5.03
C SER A 125 4.57 7.35 5.86
N SER A 126 3.66 6.37 5.93
CA SER A 126 3.89 5.09 6.61
C SER A 126 2.93 4.01 6.13
N LEU A 127 3.31 2.75 6.33
CA LEU A 127 2.45 1.59 6.07
C LEU A 127 1.13 1.67 6.84
N LYS A 128 1.16 2.10 8.09
CA LYS A 128 -0.04 2.27 8.91
C LYS A 128 -1.01 3.28 8.30
N GLN A 129 -0.51 4.47 7.96
CA GLN A 129 -1.34 5.52 7.37
C GLN A 129 -1.92 5.08 6.03
N PHE A 130 -1.15 4.38 5.21
CA PHE A 130 -1.62 3.78 3.97
C PHE A 130 -2.78 2.81 4.21
N LEU A 131 -2.63 1.89 5.17
CA LEU A 131 -3.69 0.94 5.49
C LEU A 131 -4.94 1.61 6.09
N GLU A 132 -4.77 2.66 6.90
CA GLU A 132 -5.88 3.48 7.41
C GLU A 132 -6.61 4.23 6.28
N PHE A 133 -5.89 4.73 5.25
CA PHE A 133 -6.48 5.30 4.04
C PHE A 133 -7.32 4.27 3.29
N LEU A 134 -6.76 3.08 3.06
CA LEU A 134 -7.46 2.01 2.36
C LEU A 134 -8.72 1.54 3.10
N LEU A 135 -8.69 1.55 4.44
CA LEU A 135 -9.87 1.24 5.25
C LEU A 135 -10.97 2.30 5.10
N LEU A 136 -10.62 3.60 5.08
CA LEU A 136 -11.59 4.67 4.83
C LEU A 136 -12.22 4.55 3.44
N LEU A 137 -11.39 4.25 2.45
CA LEU A 137 -11.81 3.99 1.08
C LEU A 137 -12.77 2.79 1.00
N LEU A 138 -12.47 1.68 1.68
CA LEU A 138 -13.35 0.52 1.77
C LEU A 138 -14.68 0.87 2.44
N LYS A 139 -14.68 1.68 3.50
CA LYS A 139 -15.92 2.18 4.13
C LYS A 139 -16.75 3.03 3.16
N GLY A 140 -16.09 3.84 2.33
CA GLY A 140 -16.74 4.58 1.24
C GLY A 140 -17.33 3.65 0.18
N TRP A 141 -16.59 2.59 -0.17
CA TRP A 141 -17.00 1.59 -1.14
C TRP A 141 -18.30 0.89 -0.72
N VAL A 142 -18.34 0.33 0.50
CA VAL A 142 -19.52 -0.38 1.03
C VAL A 142 -20.66 0.55 1.50
N GLY A 143 -20.46 1.87 1.42
CA GLY A 143 -21.48 2.87 1.75
C GLY A 143 -21.64 3.20 3.24
N GLU A 144 -20.69 2.82 4.10
CA GLU A 144 -20.63 3.29 5.49
C GLU A 144 -20.28 4.78 5.59
N LEU A 145 -19.50 5.28 4.61
CA LEU A 145 -19.11 6.68 4.48
C LEU A 145 -19.43 7.17 3.07
N ARG A 146 -19.65 8.48 2.91
CA ARG A 146 -19.70 9.10 1.58
C ARG A 146 -18.28 9.48 1.17
N PHE A 147 -17.91 9.29 -0.10
CA PHE A 147 -16.58 9.68 -0.60
C PHE A 147 -16.27 11.15 -0.36
N ALA A 148 -17.27 12.02 -0.52
CA ALA A 148 -17.16 13.45 -0.24
C ALA A 148 -16.76 13.78 1.23
N ASP A 149 -16.96 12.85 2.17
CA ASP A 149 -16.63 13.03 3.58
C ASP A 149 -15.26 12.42 3.96
N LEU A 150 -14.53 11.79 3.02
CA LEU A 150 -13.26 11.10 3.33
C LEU A 150 -12.05 12.02 3.44
N LEU A 151 -12.09 13.20 2.79
CA LEU A 151 -10.92 14.08 2.68
C LEU A 151 -10.38 14.56 4.03
N GLU A 152 -11.25 14.98 4.96
CA GLU A 152 -10.83 15.46 6.27
C GLU A 152 -10.23 14.35 7.15
N PRO A 153 -10.86 13.17 7.28
CA PRO A 153 -10.24 12.01 7.93
C PRO A 153 -8.88 11.61 7.32
N MET A 154 -8.77 11.55 5.98
CA MET A 154 -7.53 11.23 5.30
C MET A 154 -6.42 12.25 5.60
N LYS A 155 -6.75 13.54 5.57
CA LYS A 155 -5.81 14.60 5.95
C LYS A 155 -5.38 14.53 7.41
N ALA A 156 -6.25 14.08 8.31
CA ALA A 156 -5.91 13.86 9.70
C ALA A 156 -4.98 12.66 9.90
N ILE A 157 -5.10 11.62 9.07
CA ILE A 157 -4.21 10.46 9.06
C ILE A 157 -2.84 10.83 8.47
N ASP A 158 -2.82 11.47 7.30
CA ASP A 158 -1.59 11.82 6.60
C ASP A 158 -1.76 13.09 5.76
N SER A 159 -1.43 14.24 6.36
CA SER A 159 -1.52 15.53 5.67
C SER A 159 -0.53 15.70 4.52
N LYS A 160 0.57 14.92 4.50
CA LYS A 160 1.56 14.97 3.41
C LYS A 160 0.97 14.32 2.16
N ALA A 161 0.32 13.16 2.30
CA ALA A 161 -0.36 12.48 1.20
C ALA A 161 -1.46 13.32 0.53
N MET A 162 -2.03 14.28 1.27
CA MET A 162 -3.10 15.17 0.81
C MET A 162 -2.60 16.47 0.14
N GLN A 163 -1.29 16.65 -0.06
CA GLN A 163 -0.78 17.83 -0.74
C GLN A 163 -1.08 17.80 -2.25
N PRO A 164 -1.35 18.95 -2.91
CA PRO A 164 -1.80 18.99 -4.31
C PRO A 164 -0.84 18.39 -5.34
N GLU A 165 0.44 18.29 -5.02
CA GLU A 165 1.48 17.66 -5.86
C GLU A 165 1.39 16.13 -5.92
N HIS A 166 0.59 15.51 -5.04
CA HIS A 166 0.34 14.07 -5.04
C HIS A 166 -1.02 13.80 -5.66
N THR A 167 -1.02 13.10 -6.79
CA THR A 167 -2.19 12.95 -7.65
C THR A 167 -2.90 11.61 -7.48
N TRP A 168 -2.23 10.62 -6.89
CA TRP A 168 -2.73 9.24 -6.78
C TRP A 168 -4.14 9.17 -6.21
N LEU A 169 -4.44 9.93 -5.16
CA LEU A 169 -5.76 9.92 -4.52
C LEU A 169 -6.83 10.59 -5.39
N GLN A 170 -6.48 11.61 -6.17
CA GLN A 170 -7.43 12.27 -7.07
C GLN A 170 -7.82 11.31 -8.19
N VAL A 171 -6.83 10.71 -8.85
CA VAL A 171 -7.03 9.68 -9.88
C VAL A 171 -7.91 8.55 -9.33
N LEU A 172 -7.59 8.10 -8.12
CA LEU A 172 -8.32 7.03 -7.46
C LEU A 172 -9.78 7.37 -7.18
N LEU A 173 -10.06 8.58 -6.69
CA LEU A 173 -11.43 9.00 -6.41
C LEU A 173 -12.24 9.15 -7.69
N GLU A 174 -11.63 9.61 -8.79
CA GLU A 174 -12.25 9.68 -10.11
C GLU A 174 -12.64 8.29 -10.62
N GLU A 175 -11.73 7.31 -10.56
CA GLU A 175 -11.99 5.92 -10.96
C GLU A 175 -13.14 5.28 -10.18
N ILE A 176 -13.19 5.53 -8.87
CA ILE A 176 -14.25 5.00 -7.99
C ILE A 176 -15.62 5.61 -8.33
N GLU A 177 -15.66 6.90 -8.67
CA GLU A 177 -16.89 7.54 -9.09
C GLU A 177 -17.39 6.95 -10.42
N GLU A 178 -16.50 6.68 -11.37
CA GLU A 178 -16.83 6.04 -12.65
C GLU A 178 -17.36 4.61 -12.49
N GLU A 179 -16.79 3.79 -11.60
CA GLU A 179 -17.27 2.41 -11.37
C GLU A 179 -18.66 2.31 -10.72
N LYS A 180 -19.13 3.40 -10.09
CA LYS A 180 -20.44 3.44 -9.42
C LYS A 180 -21.58 3.96 -10.30
N GLU A 181 -21.30 4.46 -11.51
CA GLU A 181 -22.28 4.87 -12.53
C GLU A 181 -22.79 3.69 -13.39
#